data_AF-A0A3L8PJ77-F1
#
_entry.id   AF-A0A3L8PJ77-F1
#
_cell.length_a   1.000
_cell.length_b   1.000
_cell.length_c   1.000
_cell.angle_alpha   90.00
_cell.angle_beta   90.00
_cell.angle_gamma   90.00
#
_symmetry.space_group_name_H-M   'P 1'
#
loop_
_entity.id
_entity.type
_entity.pdbx_description
1 polymer ?
#
loop_
_entity_poly.entity_id
_entity_poly.type
_entity_poly.pdbx_seq_one_letter_code
_entity_poly.pdbx_strand_id
1 'polypeptide(L)'
;MPSSVDVVVLGVAAVLAVVALVAALVALRAVREVKALRASTAPVRASGEPEQHGGQDLEVRPAEASLVAPASAPEARIIEGRVIVPPTQEQLVAAQMTRPSVRIAIVVAGVMHALRPESRDRIGGLMRREYRQRRRARQRAARRAARVAPPPPGQTDGWMSS
;
A
#
# COMPACT_ATOMS: atom_id res chain seq x y z
N MET A 1 31.77 -27.83 1.45
CA MET A 1 30.50 -28.49 1.05
C MET A 1 29.66 -28.58 2.32
N PRO A 2 28.53 -27.86 2.44
CA PRO A 2 27.66 -28.01 3.61
C PRO A 2 27.23 -29.47 3.72
N SER A 3 27.20 -29.99 4.95
CA SER A 3 26.80 -31.38 5.17
C SER A 3 25.31 -31.54 4.84
N SER A 4 24.86 -32.72 4.40
CA SER A 4 23.43 -32.96 4.12
C SER A 4 22.54 -32.64 5.32
N VAL A 5 23.08 -32.76 6.53
CA VAL A 5 22.41 -32.39 7.79
C VAL A 5 22.18 -30.89 7.86
N ASP A 6 23.15 -30.06 7.49
CA ASP A 6 23.00 -28.59 7.48
C ASP A 6 21.88 -28.14 6.53
N VAL A 7 21.78 -28.78 5.37
CA VAL A 7 20.72 -28.49 4.38
C VAL A 7 19.34 -28.87 4.92
N VAL A 8 19.24 -30.02 5.60
CA VAL A 8 17.98 -30.47 6.22
C VAL A 8 17.58 -29.55 7.38
N VAL A 9 18.53 -29.20 8.26
CA VAL A 9 18.28 -28.29 9.39
C VAL A 9 17.85 -26.92 8.89
N LEU A 10 18.52 -26.38 7.86
CA LEU A 10 18.15 -25.11 7.25
C LEU A 10 16.75 -25.17 6.62
N GLY A 11 16.41 -26.26 5.94
CA GLY A 11 15.10 -26.48 5.35
C GLY A 11 13.99 -26.52 6.41
N VAL A 12 14.18 -27.29 7.47
CA VAL A 12 13.22 -27.37 8.59
C VAL A 12 13.06 -26.01 9.28
N ALA A 13 14.16 -25.32 9.55
CA ALA A 13 14.14 -24.00 10.16
C ALA A 13 13.40 -22.97 9.29
N ALA A 14 13.62 -23.00 7.97
CA ALA A 14 12.92 -22.13 7.03
C ALA A 14 11.41 -22.39 7.01
N VAL A 15 11.00 -23.66 6.98
CA VAL A 15 9.57 -24.03 7.03
C VAL A 15 8.95 -23.58 8.35
N LEU A 16 9.60 -23.83 9.48
CA LEU A 16 9.13 -23.39 10.80
C LEU A 16 9.01 -21.86 10.89
N ALA A 17 9.98 -21.12 10.33
CA ALA A 17 9.94 -19.67 10.29
C ALA A 17 8.74 -19.16 9.47
N VAL A 18 8.46 -19.78 8.32
CA VAL A 18 7.29 -19.42 7.50
C VAL A 18 5.98 -19.72 8.25
N VAL A 19 5.87 -20.88 8.89
CA VAL A 19 4.69 -21.24 9.68
C VAL A 19 4.48 -20.26 10.84
N ALA A 20 5.54 -19.91 11.57
CA ALA A 20 5.48 -18.94 12.66
C ALA A 20 5.08 -17.55 12.17
N LEU A 21 5.60 -17.11 11.02
CA LEU A 21 5.24 -15.84 10.40
C LEU A 21 3.74 -15.81 10.03
N VAL A 22 3.23 -16.88 9.41
CA VAL A 22 1.81 -16.98 9.05
C VAL A 22 0.93 -16.95 10.31
N ALA A 23 1.28 -17.71 11.34
CA ALA A 23 0.56 -17.71 12.61
C ALA A 23 0.54 -16.30 13.25
N ALA A 24 1.68 -15.61 13.27
CA ALA A 24 1.78 -14.25 13.78
C ALA A 24 0.89 -13.27 12.98
N LEU A 25 0.86 -13.37 11.65
CA LEU A 25 0.00 -12.53 10.80
C LEU A 25 -1.49 -12.78 11.05
N VAL A 26 -1.88 -14.05 11.24
CA VAL A 26 -3.27 -14.42 11.58
C VAL A 26 -3.66 -13.83 12.94
N ALA A 27 -2.81 -13.99 13.96
CA ALA A 27 -3.05 -13.40 15.28
C ALA A 27 -3.15 -11.87 15.21
N LEU A 28 -2.27 -11.22 14.44
CA LEU A 28 -2.29 -9.76 14.28
C LEU A 28 -3.55 -9.29 13.54
N ARG A 29 -4.07 -10.08 12.60
CA ARG A 29 -5.35 -9.78 11.94
C ARG A 29 -6.52 -9.88 12.92
N ALA A 30 -6.58 -10.95 13.72
CA ALA A 30 -7.62 -11.08 14.75
C ALA A 30 -7.59 -9.91 15.74
N VAL A 31 -6.41 -9.48 16.19
CA VAL A 31 -6.26 -8.31 17.07
C VAL A 31 -6.70 -7.02 16.37
N ARG A 32 -6.37 -6.85 15.08
CA ARG A 32 -6.79 -5.67 14.30
C ARG A 32 -8.29 -5.63 14.07
N GLU A 33 -8.93 -6.77 13.84
CA GLU A 33 -10.39 -6.88 13.70
C GLU A 33 -11.08 -6.54 15.01
N VAL A 34 -10.61 -7.08 16.15
CA VAL A 34 -11.14 -6.73 17.48
C VAL A 34 -10.94 -5.24 17.80
N LYS A 35 -9.78 -4.67 17.43
CA LYS A 35 -9.51 -3.25 17.61
C LYS A 35 -10.38 -2.36 16.71
N ALA A 36 -10.65 -2.79 15.48
CA ALA A 36 -11.56 -2.09 14.57
C ALA A 36 -13.01 -2.11 15.11
N LEU A 37 -13.47 -3.25 15.63
CA LEU A 37 -14.78 -3.36 16.28
C LEU A 37 -14.88 -2.45 17.50
N ARG A 38 -13.86 -2.42 18.37
CA ARG A 38 -13.83 -1.50 19.54
C ARG A 38 -13.76 -0.02 19.15
N ALA A 39 -13.02 0.33 18.10
CA ALA A 39 -12.95 1.69 17.60
C ALA A 39 -14.31 2.15 17.03
N SER A 40 -15.09 1.22 16.48
CA SER A 40 -16.42 1.51 15.94
C SER A 40 -17.51 1.66 17.02
N THR A 41 -17.26 1.18 18.25
CA THR A 41 -18.16 1.37 19.42
C THR A 41 -17.88 2.66 20.20
N ALA A 42 -16.88 3.46 19.81
CA ALA A 42 -16.67 4.77 20.43
C ALA A 42 -17.75 5.77 19.98
N PRO A 43 -18.33 6.58 20.89
CA PRO A 43 -19.40 7.51 20.52
C PRO A 43 -18.85 8.59 19.57
N VAL A 44 -19.62 8.79 18.50
CA VAL A 44 -19.41 9.78 17.43
C VAL A 44 -19.07 11.16 18.02
N ARG A 45 -17.81 11.56 17.88
CA ARG A 45 -17.45 12.98 17.77
C ARG A 45 -17.21 13.29 16.30
N ALA A 46 -18.17 13.99 15.71
CA ALA A 46 -18.08 14.56 14.38
C ALA A 46 -16.98 15.64 14.33
N SER A 47 -16.24 15.64 13.22
CA SER A 47 -15.83 16.80 12.39
C SER A 47 -14.39 16.70 11.88
N GLY A 48 -14.23 16.70 10.55
CA GLY A 48 -12.97 16.90 9.85
C GLY A 48 -12.90 16.23 8.46
N GLU A 49 -13.42 16.93 7.45
CA GLU A 49 -13.24 16.80 5.99
C GLU A 49 -12.33 15.72 5.37
N PRO A 50 -12.79 15.01 4.31
CA PRO A 50 -11.90 14.39 3.34
C PRO A 50 -11.48 15.40 2.26
N GLU A 51 -10.23 15.88 2.30
CA GLU A 51 -9.61 16.58 1.17
C GLU A 51 -9.47 15.63 -0.03
N GLN A 52 -10.15 16.01 -1.11
CA GLN A 52 -9.94 15.55 -2.47
C GLN A 52 -8.62 16.11 -3.06
N HIS A 53 -8.16 15.43 -4.13
CA HIS A 53 -7.20 15.85 -5.16
C HIS A 53 -5.71 15.48 -4.99
N GLY A 54 -5.27 14.54 -5.84
CA GLY A 54 -3.87 14.19 -6.01
C GLY A 54 -3.56 13.19 -7.13
N GLY A 55 -3.98 13.50 -8.36
CA GLY A 55 -3.23 13.18 -9.59
C GLY A 55 -3.07 11.72 -10.01
N GLN A 56 -3.96 11.29 -10.89
CA GLN A 56 -3.77 10.17 -11.81
C GLN A 56 -2.77 10.55 -12.90
N ASP A 57 -1.86 9.62 -13.24
CA ASP A 57 -1.52 9.22 -14.62
C ASP A 57 -0.39 8.19 -14.57
N LEU A 58 -0.76 6.97 -14.16
CA LEU A 58 -0.02 5.78 -14.52
C LEU A 58 -0.63 5.29 -15.82
N GLU A 59 -0.04 5.73 -16.93
CA GLU A 59 -0.25 5.16 -18.26
C GLU A 59 0.20 3.69 -18.22
N VAL A 60 -0.72 2.82 -17.80
CA VAL A 60 -0.62 1.37 -17.93
C VAL A 60 -0.87 1.08 -19.40
N ARG A 61 0.21 1.00 -20.18
CA ARG A 61 0.17 0.40 -21.52
C ARG A 61 -0.37 -1.03 -21.35
N PRO A 62 -1.58 -1.35 -21.82
CA PRO A 62 -2.07 -2.72 -21.75
C PRO A 62 -1.14 -3.55 -22.63
N ALA A 63 -0.41 -4.47 -21.99
CA ALA A 63 0.26 -5.54 -22.72
C ALA A 63 -0.82 -6.27 -23.52
N GLU A 64 -0.61 -6.35 -24.83
CA GLU A 64 -1.47 -7.02 -25.78
C GLU A 64 -1.77 -8.45 -25.31
N ALA A 65 -2.91 -8.60 -24.64
CA ALA A 65 -3.55 -9.90 -24.49
C ALA A 65 -4.21 -10.20 -25.84
N SER A 66 -3.42 -10.75 -26.75
CA SER A 66 -3.92 -11.48 -27.91
C SER A 66 -4.81 -12.61 -27.40
N LEU A 67 -6.14 -12.47 -27.53
CA LEU A 67 -7.13 -13.55 -27.41
C LEU A 67 -8.46 -13.05 -28.03
N VAL A 68 -8.64 -13.37 -29.32
CA VAL A 68 -9.90 -13.67 -30.03
C VAL A 68 -10.94 -12.52 -30.17
N ALA A 69 -11.45 -12.40 -31.41
CA ALA A 69 -12.33 -11.38 -31.97
C ALA A 69 -13.62 -11.03 -31.17
N PRO A 70 -14.22 -9.84 -31.38
CA PRO A 70 -15.45 -9.43 -30.71
C PRO A 70 -16.65 -10.07 -31.41
N ALA A 71 -17.21 -11.14 -30.83
CA ALA A 71 -18.42 -11.75 -31.34
C ALA A 71 -19.56 -11.65 -30.32
N SER A 72 -20.54 -10.83 -30.69
CA SER A 72 -21.96 -10.92 -30.34
C SER A 72 -22.39 -10.32 -29.00
N ALA A 73 -23.35 -9.40 -29.09
CA ALA A 73 -24.11 -8.83 -27.98
C ALA A 73 -24.68 -9.95 -27.08
N PRO A 74 -24.77 -9.73 -25.75
CA PRO A 74 -25.23 -10.75 -24.83
C PRO A 74 -26.73 -11.02 -25.04
N GLU A 75 -27.05 -12.08 -25.79
CA GLU A 75 -28.39 -12.63 -25.86
C GLU A 75 -28.74 -13.27 -24.52
N ALA A 76 -29.67 -12.66 -23.79
CA ALA A 76 -30.21 -13.19 -22.56
C ALA A 76 -30.89 -14.54 -22.86
N ARG A 77 -30.34 -15.64 -22.34
CA ARG A 77 -30.95 -16.97 -22.49
C ARG A 77 -31.98 -17.17 -21.40
N ILE A 78 -33.22 -17.44 -21.81
CA ILE A 78 -34.31 -17.80 -20.91
C ILE A 78 -34.32 -19.31 -20.81
N ILE A 79 -33.97 -19.83 -19.63
CA ILE A 79 -34.04 -21.26 -19.31
C ILE A 79 -35.05 -21.37 -18.16
N GLU A 80 -36.07 -22.20 -18.31
CA GLU A 80 -37.05 -22.51 -17.25
C GLU A 80 -37.79 -21.28 -16.67
N GLY A 81 -38.17 -20.32 -17.52
CA GLY A 81 -38.94 -19.13 -17.09
C GLY A 81 -38.14 -18.12 -16.27
N ARG A 82 -36.81 -18.28 -16.14
CA ARG A 82 -35.90 -17.30 -15.54
C ARG A 82 -34.97 -16.73 -16.60
N VAL A 83 -34.90 -15.40 -16.65
CA VAL A 83 -33.99 -14.68 -17.54
C VAL A 83 -32.59 -14.72 -16.92
N ILE A 84 -31.69 -15.52 -17.49
CA ILE A 84 -30.29 -15.56 -17.07
C ILE A 84 -29.53 -14.57 -17.95
N VAL A 85 -29.27 -13.38 -17.40
CA VAL A 85 -28.41 -12.39 -18.04
C VAL A 85 -26.96 -12.74 -17.72
N PRO A 86 -26.07 -12.91 -18.71
CA PRO A 86 -24.66 -13.15 -18.43
C PRO A 86 -24.08 -11.92 -17.68
N PRO A 87 -23.34 -12.13 -16.58
CA PRO A 87 -22.80 -11.03 -15.79
C PRO A 87 -21.84 -10.20 -16.63
N THR A 88 -21.85 -8.88 -16.40
CA THR A 88 -20.94 -7.96 -17.10
C THR A 88 -19.49 -8.20 -16.68
N GLN A 89 -18.52 -7.79 -17.51
CA GLN A 89 -17.10 -7.91 -17.15
C GLN A 89 -16.78 -7.20 -15.83
N GLU A 90 -17.40 -6.05 -15.58
CA GLU A 90 -17.25 -5.32 -14.31
C GLU A 90 -17.76 -6.12 -13.11
N GLN A 91 -18.89 -6.81 -13.25
CA GLN A 91 -19.44 -7.67 -12.18
C GLN A 91 -18.55 -8.88 -11.92
N LEU A 92 -17.97 -9.47 -12.97
CA LEU A 92 -17.01 -10.56 -12.83
C LEU A 92 -15.73 -10.10 -12.11
N VAL A 93 -15.18 -8.93 -12.49
CA VAL A 93 -14.00 -8.36 -11.83
C VAL A 93 -14.31 -8.04 -10.37
N ALA A 94 -15.42 -7.38 -10.08
CA ALA A 94 -15.85 -7.07 -8.73
C ALA A 94 -15.99 -8.34 -7.88
N ALA A 95 -16.61 -9.39 -8.42
CA ALA A 95 -16.73 -10.68 -7.75
C ALA A 95 -15.37 -11.35 -7.51
N GLN A 96 -14.46 -11.34 -8.49
CA GLN A 96 -13.13 -11.93 -8.33
C GLN A 96 -12.28 -11.17 -7.30
N MET A 97 -12.41 -9.85 -7.18
CA MET A 97 -11.69 -9.06 -6.19
C MET A 97 -12.06 -9.39 -4.74
N THR A 98 -13.23 -10.00 -4.50
CA THR A 98 -13.59 -10.51 -3.15
C THR A 98 -12.78 -11.73 -2.74
N ARG A 99 -12.19 -12.46 -3.71
CA ARG A 99 -11.47 -13.70 -3.44
C ARG A 99 -10.08 -13.39 -2.89
N PRO A 100 -9.69 -13.95 -1.73
CA PRO A 100 -8.40 -13.65 -1.12
C PRO A 100 -7.22 -14.12 -1.98
N SER A 101 -7.37 -15.20 -2.73
CA SER A 101 -6.37 -15.72 -3.67
C SER A 101 -6.04 -14.73 -4.78
N VAL A 102 -7.05 -14.10 -5.38
CA VAL A 102 -6.88 -13.10 -6.45
C VAL A 102 -6.14 -11.88 -5.91
N ARG A 103 -6.50 -11.41 -4.71
CA ARG A 103 -5.82 -10.28 -4.06
C ARG A 103 -4.34 -10.58 -3.79
N ILE A 104 -4.03 -11.78 -3.30
CA ILE A 104 -2.65 -12.22 -3.08
C ILE A 104 -1.89 -12.28 -4.41
N ALA A 105 -2.50 -12.85 -5.46
CA ALA A 105 -1.88 -12.92 -6.79
C ALA A 105 -1.54 -11.55 -7.35
N ILE A 106 -2.43 -10.56 -7.21
CA ILE A 106 -2.18 -9.17 -7.62
C ILE A 106 -1.01 -8.57 -6.84
N VAL A 107 -0.95 -8.76 -5.52
CA VAL A 107 0.16 -8.26 -4.71
C VAL A 107 1.48 -8.90 -5.13
N VAL A 108 1.51 -10.22 -5.31
CA VAL A 108 2.71 -10.95 -5.75
C VAL A 108 3.16 -10.48 -7.13
N ALA A 109 2.23 -10.36 -8.08
CA ALA A 109 2.52 -9.84 -9.42
C ALA A 109 3.07 -8.40 -9.37
N GLY A 110 2.49 -7.54 -8.53
CA GLY A 110 2.96 -6.18 -8.30
C GLY A 110 4.37 -6.13 -7.69
N VAL A 111 4.68 -7.02 -6.73
CA VAL A 111 6.02 -7.14 -6.15
C VAL A 111 7.02 -7.62 -7.19
N MET A 112 6.71 -8.67 -7.94
CA MET A 112 7.55 -9.16 -9.04
C MET A 112 7.80 -8.08 -10.09
N HIS A 113 6.77 -7.30 -10.42
CA HIS A 113 6.88 -6.16 -11.33
C HIS A 113 7.73 -5.02 -10.75
N ALA A 114 7.65 -4.75 -9.45
CA ALA A 114 8.46 -3.74 -8.78
C ALA A 114 9.93 -4.16 -8.61
N LEU A 115 10.20 -5.47 -8.60
CA LEU A 115 11.56 -6.03 -8.54
C LEU A 115 12.26 -6.06 -9.91
N ARG A 116 11.54 -5.77 -11.01
CA ARG A 116 12.18 -5.61 -12.32
C ARG A 116 13.22 -4.48 -12.28
N PRO A 117 14.34 -4.64 -13.02
CA PRO A 117 15.41 -3.65 -13.01
C PRO A 117 14.94 -2.28 -13.51
N GLU A 118 14.03 -2.23 -14.49
CA GLU A 118 13.52 -0.98 -15.07
C GLU A 118 12.67 -0.18 -14.08
N SER A 119 11.84 -0.86 -13.28
CA SER A 119 10.97 -0.24 -12.28
C SER A 119 11.75 0.19 -11.04
N ARG A 120 12.80 -0.55 -10.67
CA ARG A 120 13.67 -0.23 -9.53
C ARG A 120 14.35 1.14 -9.68
N ASP A 121 14.85 1.46 -10.87
CA ASP A 121 15.52 2.75 -11.12
C ASP A 121 14.54 3.92 -11.09
N ARG A 122 13.34 3.72 -11.62
CA ARG A 122 12.27 4.73 -11.59
C ARG A 122 11.81 5.00 -10.16
N ILE A 123 11.54 3.96 -9.38
CA ILE A 123 11.14 4.09 -7.96
C ILE A 123 12.29 4.72 -7.16
N GLY A 124 13.53 4.29 -7.39
CA GLY A 124 14.72 4.87 -6.77
C GLY A 124 14.87 6.36 -7.07
N GLY A 125 14.61 6.77 -8.33
CA GLY A 125 14.59 8.17 -8.75
C GLY A 125 13.52 8.99 -8.04
N LEU A 126 12.29 8.49 -7.98
CA LEU A 126 11.18 9.12 -7.27
C LEU A 126 11.48 9.27 -5.77
N MET A 127 11.98 8.23 -5.13
CA MET A 127 12.35 8.24 -3.71
C MET A 127 13.49 9.23 -3.41
N ARG A 128 14.50 9.31 -4.27
CA ARG A 128 15.59 10.30 -4.14
C ARG A 128 15.06 11.73 -4.25
N ARG A 129 14.13 11.99 -5.16
CA ARG A 129 13.48 13.30 -5.34
C ARG A 129 12.69 13.68 -4.09
N GLU A 130 11.86 12.77 -3.59
CA GLU A 130 11.04 12.95 -2.39
C GLU A 130 11.92 13.17 -1.15
N TYR A 131 12.99 12.39 -0.99
CA TYR A 131 13.96 12.59 0.10
C TYR A 131 14.61 13.97 0.07
N ARG A 132 15.07 14.42 -1.12
CA ARG A 132 15.65 15.76 -1.30
C ARG A 132 14.62 16.85 -1.01
N GLN A 133 13.37 16.66 -1.42
CA GLN A 133 12.27 17.59 -1.16
C GLN A 133 12.00 17.71 0.34
N ARG A 134 11.84 16.58 1.06
CA ARG A 134 11.67 16.57 2.52
C ARG A 134 12.86 17.17 3.26
N ARG A 135 14.09 16.89 2.82
CA ARG A 135 15.30 17.48 3.40
C ARG A 135 15.30 19.00 3.26
N ARG A 136 14.95 19.53 2.09
CA ARG A 136 14.81 20.98 1.86
C ARG A 136 13.69 21.59 2.70
N ALA A 137 12.55 20.89 2.82
CA ALA A 137 11.43 21.34 3.66
C ALA A 137 11.85 21.48 5.13
N ARG A 138 12.58 20.49 5.67
CA ARG A 138 13.13 20.56 7.04
C ARG A 138 14.13 21.71 7.22
N GLN A 139 15.02 21.93 6.25
CA GLN A 139 15.96 23.05 6.31
C GLN A 139 15.24 24.41 6.28
N ARG A 140 14.20 24.55 5.46
CA ARG A 140 13.37 25.76 5.44
C ARG A 140 12.62 25.94 6.77
N ALA A 141 12.05 24.87 7.32
CA ALA A 141 11.39 24.90 8.62
C ALA A 141 12.37 25.29 9.74
N ALA A 142 13.58 24.73 9.76
CA ALA A 142 14.61 25.08 10.74
C ALA A 142 15.04 26.54 10.63
N ARG A 143 15.22 27.07 9.40
CA ARG A 143 15.53 28.50 9.17
C ARG A 143 14.40 29.42 9.62
N ARG A 144 13.13 29.02 9.41
CA ARG A 144 11.98 29.77 9.91
C ARG A 144 11.93 29.75 11.44
N ALA A 145 12.15 28.58 12.05
CA ALA A 145 12.22 28.44 13.50
C ALA A 145 13.34 29.31 14.10
N ALA A 146 14.53 29.34 13.49
CA ALA A 146 15.64 30.18 13.96
C ALA A 146 15.36 31.69 13.86
N ARG A 147 14.48 32.14 12.94
CA ARG A 147 14.07 33.55 12.85
C ARG A 147 13.02 33.95 13.87
N VAL A 148 12.21 32.99 14.33
CA VAL A 148 11.13 33.21 15.29
C VAL A 148 11.59 32.85 16.72
N ALA A 149 12.70 32.13 16.86
CA ALA A 149 13.26 31.76 18.15
C ALA A 149 13.57 33.04 18.96
N PRO A 150 13.01 33.18 20.17
CA PRO A 150 13.35 34.28 21.05
C PRO A 150 14.83 34.20 21.44
N PRO A 151 15.49 35.35 21.70
CA PRO A 151 16.87 35.36 22.17
C PRO A 151 17.01 34.51 23.44
N PRO A 152 18.16 33.84 23.65
CA PRO A 152 18.36 33.00 24.82
C PRO A 152 18.15 33.82 26.11
N PRO A 153 17.40 33.28 27.10
CA PRO A 153 17.17 33.97 28.36
C PRO A 153 18.51 34.13 29.10
N GLY A 154 18.96 35.37 29.28
CA GLY A 154 20.23 35.70 29.92
C GLY A 154 21.09 36.74 29.17
N GLN A 155 20.67 37.20 27.99
CA GLN A 155 21.31 38.30 27.27
C GLN A 155 20.44 39.57 27.31
N THR A 156 20.04 39.98 28.52
CA THR A 156 19.52 41.33 28.78
C THR A 156 20.67 42.19 29.28
N ASP A 157 21.17 43.03 28.38
CA ASP A 157 21.63 44.39 28.62
C ASP A 157 22.70 44.64 29.70
N GLY A 158 23.96 44.31 29.37
CA GLY A 158 25.13 44.97 29.96
C GLY A 158 25.31 46.44 29.54
N TRP A 159 24.26 47.09 29.04
CA TRP A 159 24.25 48.49 28.58
C TRP A 159 23.48 49.41 29.54
N MET A 160 22.92 48.89 30.64
CA MET A 160 22.25 49.67 31.69
C MET A 160 23.06 49.76 33.00
N SER A 161 24.40 49.65 32.94
CA SER A 161 25.28 49.91 34.09
C SER A 161 26.31 50.98 33.75
N SER A 162 25.90 52.25 33.80
CA SER A 162 26.77 53.43 33.92
C SER A 162 25.98 54.55 34.58
#